data_AF-A0A0A7EFW4-F1
#
_entry.id   AF-A0A0A7EFW4-F1
#
_cell.length_a   1.000
_cell.length_b   1.000
_cell.length_c   1.000
_cell.angle_alpha   90.00
_cell.angle_beta   90.00
_cell.angle_gamma   90.00
#
_symmetry.space_group_name_H-M   'P 1'
#
loop_
_entity.id
_entity.type
_entity.pdbx_description
1 polymer ?
#
loop_
_entity_poly.entity_id
_entity_poly.type
_entity_poly.pdbx_seq_one_letter_code
_entity_poly.pdbx_strand_id
1 'polypeptide(L)'
;MSLISEPIGWSRSIAKSKSRVILFTAMHFAVLLLAIWLLFEKVSVQQPLSTLSFQDFLISSSLILFIGGFYPCLYLYAIYRLLEINKLTSDN
;
A
#
# COMPACT_ATOMS: atom_id res chain seq x y z
N MET A 1 11.95 -7.21 14.34
CA MET A 1 10.66 -6.66 14.83
C MET A 1 9.57 -7.07 13.88
N SER A 2 8.50 -7.68 14.38
CA SER A 2 7.35 -8.12 13.59
C SER A 2 6.25 -7.07 13.66
N LEU A 3 5.55 -6.85 12.54
CA LEU A 3 4.36 -5.98 12.48
C LEU A 3 3.28 -6.44 13.48
N ILE A 4 3.16 -7.75 13.67
CA ILE A 4 2.09 -8.38 14.45
C ILE A 4 2.38 -8.27 15.96
N SER A 5 3.64 -8.41 16.36
CA SER A 5 4.03 -8.39 17.78
C SER A 5 4.38 -6.99 18.29
N GLU A 6 4.93 -6.12 17.44
CA GLU A 6 5.42 -4.79 17.83
C GLU A 6 5.17 -3.75 16.72
N PRO A 7 3.91 -3.35 16.49
CA PRO A 7 3.53 -2.48 15.36
C PRO A 7 4.20 -1.09 15.39
N ILE A 8 4.40 -0.53 16.59
CA ILE A 8 5.07 0.77 16.78
C ILE A 8 6.57 0.66 16.47
N GLY A 9 7.24 -0.38 16.98
CA GLY A 9 8.67 -0.62 16.75
C GLY A 9 8.97 -0.93 15.27
N TRP A 10 8.09 -1.70 14.64
CA TRP A 10 8.15 -1.99 13.21
C TRP A 10 8.01 -0.71 12.37
N SER A 11 7.02 0.16 12.66
CA SER A 11 6.83 1.44 11.97
C SER A 11 8.06 2.36 12.12
N ARG A 12 8.63 2.44 13.34
CA ARG A 12 9.89 3.15 13.58
C ARG A 12 11.05 2.61 12.75
N SER A 13 11.11 1.30 12.55
CA SER A 13 12.21 0.66 11.79
C SER A 13 12.23 1.05 10.30
N ILE A 14 11.05 1.33 9.75
CA ILE A 14 10.85 1.81 8.37
C ILE A 14 11.12 3.32 8.31
N ALA A 15 10.64 4.08 9.30
CA ALA A 15 10.86 5.52 9.45
C ALA A 15 12.31 5.91 9.85
N LYS A 16 13.32 5.06 9.62
CA LYS A 16 14.73 5.36 9.91
C LYS A 16 15.40 6.19 8.82
N SER A 17 14.98 6.06 7.56
CA SER A 17 15.54 6.82 6.45
C SER A 17 14.52 7.07 5.34
N LYS A 18 14.71 8.16 4.61
CA LYS A 18 13.87 8.49 3.44
C LYS A 18 13.87 7.36 2.40
N SER A 19 15.04 6.75 2.15
CA SER A 19 15.18 5.64 1.20
C SER A 19 14.37 4.41 1.59
N ARG A 20 14.30 4.07 2.89
CA ARG A 20 13.50 2.94 3.38
C ARG A 20 12.00 3.21 3.23
N VAL A 21 11.56 4.43 3.50
CA VAL A 21 10.16 4.84 3.29
C VAL A 21 9.80 4.73 1.81
N ILE A 22 10.64 5.25 0.90
CA ILE A 22 10.42 5.15 -0.55
C ILE A 22 10.35 3.69 -1.00
N LEU A 23 11.29 2.85 -0.57
CA LEU A 23 11.30 1.43 -0.92
C LEU A 23 10.04 0.71 -0.42
N PHE A 24 9.60 1.02 0.80
CA PHE A 24 8.41 0.41 1.37
C PHE A 24 7.13 0.83 0.64
N THR A 25 7.03 2.12 0.27
CA THR A 25 5.98 2.64 -0.59
C THR A 25 5.96 1.94 -1.95
N ALA A 26 7.12 1.81 -2.61
CA ALA A 26 7.24 1.15 -3.91
C ALA A 26 6.84 -0.33 -3.84
N MET A 27 7.27 -1.03 -2.79
CA MET A 27 6.86 -2.42 -2.53
C MET A 27 5.34 -2.54 -2.37
N HIS A 28 4.70 -1.59 -1.68
CA HIS A 28 3.24 -1.57 -1.54
C HIS A 28 2.54 -1.38 -2.89
N PHE A 29 2.99 -0.43 -3.71
CA PHE A 29 2.44 -0.24 -5.05
C PHE A 29 2.61 -1.49 -5.92
N ALA A 30 3.74 -2.19 -5.84
CA ALA A 30 3.97 -3.43 -6.57
C ALA A 30 2.98 -4.53 -6.14
N VAL A 31 2.74 -4.70 -4.84
CA VAL A 31 1.78 -5.67 -4.31
C VAL A 31 0.35 -5.31 -4.71
N LEU A 32 -0.01 -4.02 -4.67
CA LEU A 32 -1.32 -3.54 -5.10
C LEU A 32 -1.55 -3.81 -6.59
N LEU A 33 -0.57 -3.48 -7.44
CA LEU A 33 -0.62 -3.75 -8.87
C LEU A 33 -0.79 -5.24 -9.16
N LEU A 34 -0.04 -6.10 -8.45
CA LEU A 34 -0.19 -7.55 -8.57
C LEU A 34 -1.59 -8.03 -8.17
N ALA A 35 -2.14 -7.51 -7.07
CA ALA A 35 -3.49 -7.87 -6.63
C ALA A 35 -4.57 -7.45 -7.66
N ILE A 36 -4.44 -6.25 -8.22
CA ILE A 36 -5.32 -5.76 -9.28
C ILE A 36 -5.19 -6.62 -10.54
N TRP A 37 -3.96 -7.00 -10.91
CA TRP A 37 -3.69 -7.88 -12.05
C TRP A 37 -4.33 -9.25 -11.89
N LEU A 38 -4.14 -9.91 -10.74
CA LEU A 38 -4.74 -11.21 -10.45
C LEU A 38 -6.28 -11.15 -10.44
N LEU A 39 -6.86 -10.05 -9.95
CA LEU A 39 -8.30 -9.85 -10.03
C LEU A 39 -8.77 -9.68 -11.48
N PHE A 40 -8.05 -8.89 -12.27
CA PHE A 40 -8.34 -8.73 -13.70
C PHE A 40 -8.28 -10.05 -14.46
N GLU A 41 -7.28 -10.88 -14.20
CA GLU A 41 -7.17 -12.23 -14.78
C GLU A 41 -8.37 -13.09 -14.39
N LYS A 42 -8.75 -13.10 -13.11
CA LYS A 42 -9.94 -13.85 -12.65
C LYS A 42 -11.23 -13.38 -13.31
N VAL A 43 -11.42 -12.06 -13.47
CA VAL A 43 -12.62 -11.47 -14.09
C VAL A 43 -12.66 -11.76 -15.59
N SER A 44 -11.52 -11.65 -16.28
CA SER A 44 -11.43 -11.89 -17.73
C SER A 44 -11.59 -13.38 -18.12
N VAL A 45 -11.33 -14.31 -17.18
CA VAL A 45 -11.69 -15.73 -17.36
C VAL A 45 -13.21 -15.96 -17.28
N GLN A 46 -13.93 -15.14 -16.51
CA GLN A 46 -15.38 -15.31 -16.28
C GLN A 46 -16.24 -14.55 -17.29
N GLN A 47 -15.73 -13.47 -17.86
CA GLN A 47 -16.45 -12.66 -18.84
C GLN A 47 -15.53 -12.23 -19.99
N PRO A 48 -16.02 -12.28 -21.25
CA PRO A 48 -15.25 -11.80 -22.38
C PRO A 48 -14.97 -10.30 -22.25
N LEU A 49 -13.71 -9.93 -22.48
CA LEU A 49 -13.20 -8.55 -22.38
C LEU A 49 -14.00 -7.52 -23.19
N SER A 50 -14.63 -7.93 -24.28
CA SER A 50 -15.49 -7.08 -25.11
C SER A 50 -16.77 -6.62 -24.41
N THR A 51 -17.17 -7.30 -23.34
CA THR A 51 -18.38 -6.99 -22.54
C THR A 51 -18.07 -6.39 -21.18
N LEU A 52 -16.80 -6.44 -20.75
CA LEU A 52 -16.38 -5.92 -19.47
C LEU A 52 -16.25 -4.40 -19.54
N SER A 53 -17.20 -3.67 -18.94
CA SER A 53 -17.06 -2.22 -18.83
C SER A 53 -16.02 -1.86 -17.77
N PHE A 54 -15.37 -0.71 -17.95
CA PHE A 54 -14.45 -0.16 -16.94
C PHE A 54 -15.15 0.03 -15.58
N GLN A 55 -16.44 0.36 -15.59
CA GLN A 55 -17.25 0.52 -14.38
C GLN A 55 -17.44 -0.81 -13.65
N ASP A 56 -17.71 -1.90 -14.36
CA ASP A 56 -17.87 -3.24 -13.76
C ASP A 56 -16.55 -3.73 -13.15
N PHE A 57 -15.44 -3.43 -13.81
CA PHE A 57 -14.11 -3.69 -13.27
C PHE A 57 -13.83 -2.88 -12.00
N LEU A 58 -14.17 -1.59 -11.98
CA LEU A 58 -14.02 -0.73 -10.80
C LEU A 58 -14.89 -1.20 -9.63
N ILE A 59 -16.13 -1.61 -9.89
CA ILE A 59 -17.02 -2.16 -8.85
C ILE A 59 -16.43 -3.45 -8.29
N SER A 60 -15.97 -4.35 -9.16
CA SER A 60 -15.37 -5.63 -8.78
C SER A 60 -14.04 -5.47 -8.01
N SER A 61 -13.28 -4.42 -8.31
CA SER A 61 -11.99 -4.10 -7.68
C SER A 61 -12.08 -3.08 -6.54
N SER A 62 -13.27 -2.51 -6.29
CA SER A 62 -13.48 -1.40 -5.35
C SER A 62 -12.92 -1.67 -3.96
N LEU A 63 -13.13 -2.88 -3.42
CA LEU A 63 -12.62 -3.28 -2.11
C LEU A 63 -11.09 -3.38 -2.10
N ILE A 64 -10.47 -3.92 -3.16
CA ILE A 64 -9.01 -4.03 -3.28
C ILE A 64 -8.39 -2.64 -3.44
N LEU A 65 -9.01 -1.76 -4.22
CA LEU A 65 -8.56 -0.38 -4.37
C LEU A 65 -8.72 0.42 -3.07
N PHE A 66 -9.81 0.20 -2.33
CA PHE A 66 -10.06 0.90 -1.07
C PHE A 66 -9.13 0.42 0.04
N ILE A 67 -9.03 -0.90 0.27
CA ILE A 67 -8.16 -1.47 1.30
C ILE A 67 -6.69 -1.38 0.91
N GLY A 68 -6.36 -1.65 -0.35
CA GLY A 68 -4.98 -1.70 -0.84
C GLY A 68 -4.43 -0.34 -1.27
N GLY A 69 -5.27 0.66 -1.53
CA GLY A 69 -4.85 2.02 -1.84
C GLY A 69 -5.00 2.97 -0.65
N PHE A 70 -6.21 3.09 -0.10
CA PHE A 70 -6.56 4.12 0.87
C PHE A 70 -5.91 3.89 2.25
N TYR A 71 -5.98 2.65 2.76
CA TYR A 71 -5.40 2.31 4.06
C TYR A 71 -3.85 2.41 4.07
N PRO A 72 -3.15 2.01 2.98
CA PRO A 72 -1.73 2.26 2.83
C PRO A 72 -1.31 3.72 2.83
N CYS A 73 -2.07 4.60 2.17
CA CYS A 73 -1.77 6.03 2.19
C CYS A 73 -1.75 6.61 3.61
N LEU A 74 -2.66 6.17 4.49
CA LEU A 74 -2.73 6.64 5.87
C LEU A 74 -1.54 6.17 6.71
N TYR A 75 -1.15 4.88 6.63
CA TYR A 75 0.00 4.41 7.42
C TYR A 75 1.33 4.90 6.83
N LEU A 76 1.46 5.05 5.50
CA LEU A 76 2.65 5.64 4.87
C LEU A 76 2.85 7.09 5.29
N TYR A 77 1.76 7.86 5.36
CA TYR A 77 1.80 9.22 5.91
C TYR A 77 2.22 9.23 7.39
N ALA A 78 1.69 8.32 8.21
CA ALA A 78 2.09 8.19 9.61
C ALA A 78 3.58 7.86 9.74
N ILE A 79 4.12 6.95 8.93
CA ILE A 79 5.55 6.61 8.88
C ILE A 79 6.39 7.83 8.46
N TYR A 80 5.95 8.59 7.46
CA TYR A 80 6.62 9.82 7.04
C TYR A 80 6.66 10.87 8.16
N ARG A 81 5.53 11.12 8.84
CA ARG A 81 5.49 12.02 9.99
C ARG A 81 6.41 11.57 11.13
N LEU A 82 6.50 10.26 11.35
CA LEU A 82 7.40 9.68 12.35
C LEU A 82 8.87 9.89 11.99
N LEU A 83 9.22 9.78 10.70
CA LEU A 83 10.56 10.11 10.20
C LEU A 83 10.89 11.60 10.41
N GLU A 84 9.93 12.49 10.17
CA GLU A 84 10.09 13.93 10.37
C GLU A 84 10.33 14.27 11.85
N ILE A 85 9.55 13.69 12.76
CA ILE A 85 9.71 13.85 14.21
C ILE A 85 11.07 13.30 14.69
N ASN A 86 11.46 12.11 14.21
CA ASN A 86 12.76 11.52 14.57
C ASN A 86 13.93 12.41 14.13
N LYS A 87 13.81 13.07 12.96
CA LYS A 87 14.82 14.00 12.49
C LYS A 87 14.92 15.23 13.41
N LEU A 88 13.79 15.82 13.78
CA LEU A 88 13.74 16.96 14.71
C LEU A 88 14.31 16.66 16.09
N THR A 89 14.18 15.41 16.55
CA THR A 89 14.71 14.97 17.86
C THR A 89 16.21 14.65 17.82
N SER A 90 16.74 14.33 16.64
CA SER A 90 18.17 14.05 16.41
C SER A 90 19.02 15.32 16.30
N ASP A 91 18.42 16.45 15.94
CA ASP A 91 19.11 17.72 15.70
C ASP A 91 19.14 18.62 16.96
N ASN A 92 18.52 18.20 18.07
CA ASN A 92 18.57 18.82 19.41
C ASN A 92 19.47 18.00 20.35
#